data_AF-A0A936TJE5-F1
#
_entry.id   AF-A0A936TJE5-F1
#
_cell.length_a   1.000
_cell.length_b   1.000
_cell.length_c   1.000
_cell.angle_alpha   90.00
_cell.angle_beta   90.00
_cell.angle_gamma   90.00
#
_symmetry.space_group_name_H-M   'P 1'
#
loop_
_entity.id
_entity.type
_entity.pdbx_description
1 polymer ?
#
loop_
_entity_poly.entity_id
_entity_poly.type
_entity_poly.pdbx_seq_one_letter_code
_entity_poly.pdbx_strand_id
1 'polypeptide(L)'
;MSYPVVHPAPLKLLPAYTGCTSLEEALTHPRHRAILWLEVLFNDQLDESTLVQHPSGREAYDEACRWYTEFRSLIQFIAPRSPLPAHNGSIDFRQYRTFVEALYFVSPDA
;
A
#
# COMPACT_ATOMS: atom_id res chain seq x y z
N MET A 1 -33.08 0.60 -10.28
CA MET A 1 -31.70 0.07 -10.33
C MET A 1 -30.89 0.87 -9.33
N SER A 2 -30.68 0.35 -8.13
CA SER A 2 -29.75 0.96 -7.17
C SER A 2 -28.36 0.46 -7.52
N TYR A 3 -27.48 1.35 -7.96
CA TYR A 3 -26.06 1.04 -8.06
C TYR A 3 -25.54 0.80 -6.64
N PRO A 4 -24.73 -0.25 -6.40
CA PRO A 4 -24.04 -0.36 -5.12
C PRO A 4 -23.18 0.89 -4.96
N VAL A 5 -23.39 1.62 -3.87
CA VAL A 5 -22.49 2.70 -3.46
C VAL A 5 -21.20 2.02 -3.06
N VAL A 6 -20.21 2.00 -3.97
CA VAL A 6 -18.86 1.56 -3.66
C VAL A 6 -18.27 2.63 -2.77
N HIS A 7 -18.29 2.39 -1.45
CA HIS A 7 -17.55 3.23 -0.54
C HIS A 7 -16.05 2.95 -0.76
N PRO A 8 -15.22 3.97 -1.01
CA PRO A 8 -13.78 3.75 -1.10
C PRO A 8 -13.31 3.13 0.21
N ALA A 9 -12.48 2.09 0.10
CA ALA A 9 -11.96 1.41 1.27
C ALA A 9 -11.19 2.42 2.15
N PRO A 10 -11.36 2.36 3.48
CA PRO A 10 -10.64 3.26 4.36
C PRO A 10 -9.12 3.01 4.24
N LEU A 11 -8.36 4.10 4.18
CA LEU A 11 -6.91 4.05 4.23
C LEU A 11 -6.46 3.69 5.66
N LYS A 12 -5.42 2.88 5.79
CA LYS A 12 -4.87 2.37 7.05
C LYS A 12 -3.64 3.14 7.51
N LEU A 13 -2.71 3.44 6.60
CA LEU A 13 -1.40 4.01 6.91
C LEU A 13 -1.32 5.49 6.55
N LEU A 14 -1.79 5.86 5.37
CA LEU A 14 -1.72 7.24 4.88
C LEU A 14 -2.31 8.29 5.84
N PRO A 15 -3.46 8.04 6.54
CA PRO A 15 -3.99 8.99 7.50
C PRO A 15 -3.05 9.22 8.68
N ALA A 16 -2.40 8.16 9.18
CA ALA A 16 -1.49 8.26 10.31
C ALA A 16 -0.17 8.96 9.95
N TYR A 17 0.39 8.66 8.78
CA TYR A 17 1.67 9.21 8.34
C TYR A 17 1.58 10.64 7.80
N THR A 18 0.45 11.00 7.20
CA THR A 18 0.35 12.24 6.42
C THR A 18 -0.96 13.01 6.59
N GLY A 19 -1.95 12.47 7.30
CA GLY A 19 -3.28 13.06 7.42
C GLY A 19 -4.17 12.87 6.19
N CYS A 20 -3.70 12.18 5.15
CA CYS A 20 -4.44 11.94 3.92
C CYS A 20 -5.59 10.95 4.15
N THR A 21 -6.78 11.27 3.67
CA THR A 21 -8.00 10.50 3.96
C THR A 21 -8.63 9.85 2.73
N SER A 22 -8.12 10.13 1.53
CA SER A 22 -8.65 9.60 0.27
C SER A 22 -7.55 9.15 -0.68
N LEU A 23 -7.85 8.16 -1.52
CA LEU A 23 -6.89 7.67 -2.51
C LEU A 23 -6.59 8.74 -3.57
N GLU A 24 -7.57 9.55 -3.95
CA GLU A 24 -7.41 10.65 -4.91
C GLU A 24 -6.43 11.72 -4.40
N GLU A 25 -6.54 12.09 -3.12
CA GLU A 25 -5.58 12.99 -2.46
C GLU A 25 -4.18 12.35 -2.43
N ALA A 26 -4.11 11.06 -2.12
CA ALA A 26 -2.85 10.34 -2.08
C ALA A 26 -2.15 10.29 -3.45
N LEU A 27 -2.94 10.16 -4.52
CA LEU A 27 -2.49 10.12 -5.89
C LEU A 27 -2.13 11.49 -6.45
N THR A 28 -2.44 12.62 -5.81
CA THR A 28 -2.17 13.96 -6.33
C THR A 28 -1.01 14.66 -5.62
N HIS A 29 -0.81 14.40 -4.33
CA HIS A 29 0.25 15.05 -3.55
C HIS A 29 1.54 14.23 -3.49
N PRO A 30 2.72 14.83 -3.82
CA PRO A 30 4.00 14.12 -3.80
C PRO A 30 4.33 13.44 -2.48
N ARG A 31 3.97 14.06 -1.34
CA ARG A 31 4.22 13.52 0.00
C ARG A 31 3.46 12.22 0.27
N HIS A 32 2.22 12.13 -0.19
CA HIS A 32 1.38 10.93 0.01
C HIS A 32 1.81 9.81 -0.95
N ARG A 33 2.11 10.16 -2.21
CA ARG A 33 2.64 9.21 -3.21
C ARG A 33 3.88 8.47 -2.72
N ALA A 34 4.79 9.16 -2.03
CA ALA A 34 6.06 8.60 -1.55
C ALA A 34 5.89 7.39 -0.61
N ILE A 35 4.73 7.27 0.05
CA ILE A 35 4.42 6.17 0.98
C ILE A 35 3.17 5.37 0.57
N LEU A 36 2.57 5.69 -0.59
CA LEU A 36 1.36 5.02 -1.08
C LEU A 36 1.58 3.51 -1.28
N TRP A 37 2.79 3.10 -1.62
CA TRP A 37 3.13 1.68 -1.77
C TRP A 37 2.96 0.89 -0.47
N LEU A 38 3.15 1.51 0.70
CA LEU A 38 2.91 0.87 2.00
C LEU A 38 1.41 0.62 2.22
N GLU A 39 0.59 1.60 1.81
CA GLU A 39 -0.86 1.45 1.83
C GLU A 39 -1.28 0.26 0.96
N VAL A 40 -0.75 0.15 -0.26
CA VAL A 40 -1.00 -1.01 -1.14
C VAL A 40 -0.52 -2.31 -0.49
N LEU A 41 0.61 -2.28 0.21
CA LEU A 41 1.23 -3.48 0.79
C LEU A 41 0.43 -4.04 1.98
N PHE A 42 -0.16 -3.17 2.82
CA PHE A 42 -0.83 -3.57 4.06
C PHE A 42 -2.36 -3.39 4.05
N ASN A 43 -2.91 -2.82 2.97
CA ASN A 43 -4.35 -2.66 2.78
C ASN A 43 -4.86 -3.46 1.58
N ASP A 44 -5.31 -4.69 1.84
CA ASP A 44 -5.88 -5.60 0.84
C ASP A 44 -7.30 -5.23 0.38
N GLN A 45 -7.83 -4.07 0.79
CA GLN A 45 -9.17 -3.59 0.41
C GLN A 45 -9.10 -2.48 -0.65
N LEU A 46 -7.91 -2.03 -1.04
CA LEU A 46 -7.77 -1.03 -2.09
C LEU A 46 -8.24 -1.57 -3.44
N ASP A 47 -8.96 -0.74 -4.18
CA ASP A 47 -9.33 -1.04 -5.55
C ASP A 47 -8.11 -0.92 -6.47
N GLU A 48 -7.53 -2.08 -6.79
CA GLU A 48 -6.41 -2.20 -7.71
C GLU A 48 -6.72 -1.53 -9.06
N SER A 49 -7.94 -1.70 -9.58
CA SER A 49 -8.30 -1.21 -10.91
C SER A 49 -8.21 0.31 -11.02
N THR A 50 -8.62 1.01 -9.95
CA THR A 50 -8.52 2.47 -9.85
C THR A 50 -7.06 2.90 -9.64
N LEU A 51 -6.32 2.18 -8.81
CA LEU A 51 -4.93 2.49 -8.50
C LEU A 51 -4.03 2.40 -9.75
N VAL A 52 -4.12 1.30 -10.51
CA VAL A 52 -3.21 1.03 -11.65
C VAL A 52 -3.55 1.84 -12.91
N GLN A 53 -4.71 2.49 -12.95
CA GLN A 53 -5.07 3.46 -14.00
C GLN A 53 -4.31 4.77 -13.87
N HIS A 54 -3.92 5.15 -12.65
CA HIS A 54 -3.11 6.34 -12.41
C HIS A 54 -1.62 5.99 -12.46
N PRO A 55 -0.76 6.75 -13.19
CA PRO A 55 0.67 6.44 -13.29
C PRO A 55 1.37 6.29 -11.94
N SER A 56 1.15 7.23 -11.02
CA SER A 56 1.71 7.16 -9.66
C SER A 56 1.13 6.02 -8.81
N GLY A 57 -0.09 5.59 -9.09
CA GLY A 57 -0.69 4.45 -8.41
C GLY A 57 -0.10 3.13 -8.92
N ARG A 58 0.15 3.02 -10.23
CA ARG A 58 0.89 1.91 -10.83
C ARG A 58 2.31 1.81 -10.27
N GLU A 59 3.04 2.92 -10.17
CA GLU A 59 4.38 2.94 -9.56
C GLU A 59 4.35 2.44 -8.11
N ALA A 60 3.37 2.89 -7.33
CA ALA A 60 3.18 2.44 -5.95
C ALA A 60 2.82 0.95 -5.87
N TYR A 61 1.98 0.45 -6.79
CA TYR A 61 1.62 -0.95 -6.88
C TYR A 61 2.83 -1.84 -7.23
N ASP A 62 3.62 -1.43 -8.22
CA ASP A 62 4.81 -2.17 -8.64
C ASP A 62 5.90 -2.18 -7.55
N GLU A 63 6.05 -1.08 -6.80
CA GLU A 63 6.89 -1.04 -5.61
C GLU A 63 6.37 -2.00 -4.53
N ALA A 64 5.06 -1.96 -4.21
CA ALA A 64 4.47 -2.88 -3.23
C ALA A 64 4.65 -4.36 -3.63
N CYS A 65 4.52 -4.70 -4.91
CA CYS A 65 4.77 -6.06 -5.40
C CYS A 65 6.21 -6.51 -5.20
N ARG A 66 7.20 -5.61 -5.39
CA ARG A 66 8.61 -5.90 -5.13
C ARG A 66 8.87 -6.17 -3.65
N TRP A 67 8.37 -5.31 -2.77
CA TRP A 67 8.48 -5.49 -1.32
C TRP A 67 7.75 -6.75 -0.84
N TYR A 68 6.57 -7.04 -1.39
CA TYR A 68 5.85 -8.28 -1.10
C TYR A 68 6.62 -9.51 -1.54
N THR A 69 7.27 -9.48 -2.69
CA THR A 69 8.05 -10.61 -3.20
C THR A 69 9.24 -10.89 -2.29
N GLU A 70 9.98 -9.86 -1.89
CA GLU A 70 11.16 -9.98 -1.03
C GLU A 70 10.80 -10.44 0.40
N PHE A 71 9.75 -9.86 1.00
CA PHE A 71 9.37 -10.09 2.40
C PHE A 71 8.09 -10.91 2.55
N ARG A 72 7.77 -11.77 1.56
CA ARG A 72 6.48 -12.46 1.46
C ARG A 72 6.06 -13.16 2.75
N SER A 73 6.94 -13.99 3.30
CA SER A 73 6.64 -14.79 4.50
C SER A 73 6.37 -13.91 5.73
N LEU A 74 7.15 -12.83 5.89
CA LEU A 74 6.99 -11.89 6.99
C LEU A 74 5.66 -11.13 6.87
N ILE A 75 5.36 -10.61 5.69
CA ILE A 75 4.14 -9.84 5.45
C ILE A 75 2.91 -10.74 5.58
N GLN A 76 2.94 -11.97 5.08
CA GLN A 76 1.84 -12.92 5.24
C GLN A 76 1.59 -13.30 6.71
N PHE A 77 2.65 -13.39 7.50
CA PHE A 77 2.55 -13.67 8.94
C PHE A 77 1.92 -12.48 9.70
N ILE A 78 2.36 -11.26 9.38
CA ILE A 78 1.98 -10.03 10.10
C ILE A 78 0.61 -9.50 9.64
N ALA A 79 0.38 -9.44 8.34
CA ALA A 79 -0.81 -8.88 7.73
C ALA A 79 -1.40 -9.89 6.73
N PRO A 80 -2.29 -10.80 7.20
CA PRO A 80 -2.95 -11.76 6.34
C PRO A 80 -3.68 -11.03 5.20
N ARG A 81 -3.22 -11.28 3.98
CA ARG A 81 -3.73 -10.64 2.76
C ARG A 81 -3.71 -11.60 1.58
N SER A 82 -4.50 -11.27 0.57
CA SER A 82 -4.38 -11.88 -0.76
C SER A 82 -2.98 -11.62 -1.30
N PRO A 83 -2.33 -12.62 -1.92
CA PRO A 83 -0.97 -12.48 -2.40
C PRO A 83 -0.91 -11.47 -3.56
N LEU A 84 0.05 -10.54 -3.48
CA LEU A 84 0.38 -9.69 -4.62
C LEU A 84 1.13 -10.48 -5.69
N PRO A 85 1.06 -10.05 -6.96
CA PRO A 85 1.86 -10.61 -8.04
C PRO A 85 3.35 -10.59 -7.72
N ALA A 86 4.06 -11.66 -8.10
CA ALA A 86 5.51 -11.71 -7.97
C ALA A 86 6.16 -10.68 -8.89
N HIS A 87 7.14 -9.93 -8.37
CA HIS A 87 7.87 -8.92 -9.13
C HIS A 87 9.38 -8.99 -8.82
N ASN A 88 10.17 -9.40 -9.81
CA ASN A 88 11.62 -9.65 -9.66
C ASN A 88 12.48 -8.37 -9.73
N GLY A 89 11.92 -7.22 -9.36
CA GLY A 89 12.64 -5.95 -9.43
C GLY A 89 13.34 -5.66 -8.11
N SER A 90 14.42 -4.89 -8.14
CA SER A 90 15.12 -4.48 -6.91
C SER A 90 14.26 -3.55 -6.06
N ILE A 91 14.30 -3.77 -4.75
CA ILE A 91 13.79 -2.81 -3.74
C ILE A 91 14.84 -1.72 -3.46
N ASP A 92 14.36 -0.51 -3.14
CA ASP A 92 15.23 0.53 -2.61
C ASP A 92 15.35 0.41 -1.08
N PHE A 93 16.47 -0.15 -0.62
CA PHE A 93 16.73 -0.32 0.82
C PHE A 93 16.79 0.99 1.61
N ARG A 94 16.87 2.17 0.98
CA ARG A 94 16.71 3.46 1.69
C ARG A 94 15.33 3.59 2.33
N GLN A 95 14.34 2.86 1.81
CA GLN A 95 12.96 2.86 2.33
C GLN A 95 12.72 1.77 3.39
N TYR A 96 13.73 0.94 3.70
CA TYR A 96 13.61 -0.15 4.67
C TYR A 96 13.20 0.31 6.06
N ARG A 97 13.69 1.47 6.51
CA ARG A 97 13.26 2.03 7.79
C ARG A 97 11.75 2.32 7.80
N THR A 98 11.24 2.95 6.75
CA THR A 98 9.82 3.27 6.61
C THR A 98 8.96 2.01 6.54
N PHE A 99 9.45 0.97 5.85
CA PHE A 99 8.81 -0.35 5.83
C PHE A 99 8.66 -0.95 7.23
N VAL A 100 9.74 -0.96 8.02
CA VAL A 100 9.73 -1.50 9.38
C VAL A 100 8.82 -0.67 10.29
N GLU A 101 8.83 0.65 10.19
CA GLU A 101 7.90 1.50 10.94
C GLU A 101 6.43 1.18 10.59
N ALA A 102 6.12 0.95 9.32
CA ALA A 102 4.78 0.55 8.89
C ALA A 102 4.40 -0.84 9.40
N LEU A 103 5.34 -1.79 9.44
CA LEU A 103 5.13 -3.12 10.03
C LEU A 103 4.74 -3.02 11.51
N TYR A 104 5.49 -2.25 12.32
CA TYR A 104 5.14 -2.03 13.72
C TYR A 104 3.81 -1.29 13.89
N PHE A 105 3.47 -0.39 12.97
CA PHE A 105 2.19 0.29 13.00
C PHE A 105 1.01 -0.68 12.78
N VAL A 106 1.11 -1.58 11.80
CA VAL A 106 0.03 -2.55 11.51
C VAL A 106 0.03 -3.75 12.44
N SER A 107 1.14 -3.99 13.14
CA SER A 107 1.29 -5.03 14.15
C SER A 107 2.10 -4.54 15.35
N PRO A 108 1.45 -3.83 16.30
CA PRO A 108 2.12 -3.28 17.48
C PRO A 108 2.74 -4.33 18.40
N ASP A 109 2.27 -5.58 18.31
CA ASP A 109 2.68 -6.71 19.15
C ASP A 109 3.68 -7.67 18.46
N ALA A 110 4.19 -7.31 17.27
CA ALA A 110 5.17 -8.12 16.52
C ALA A 110 6.61 -7.98 17.05
#